data_AF-A0A970IST9-F1
#
_entry.id   AF-A0A970IST9-F1
#
_cell.length_a   1.000
_cell.length_b   1.000
_cell.length_c   1.000
_cell.angle_alpha   90.00
_cell.angle_beta   90.00
_cell.angle_gamma   90.00
#
_symmetry.space_group_name_H-M   'P 1'
#
loop_
_entity.id
_entity.type
_entity.pdbx_description
1 polymer ?
#
loop_
_entity_poly.entity_id
_entity_poly.type
_entity_poly.pdbx_seq_one_letter_code
_entity_poly.pdbx_strand_id
1 'polypeptide(L)'
;MRLQRTRAKNKILNSQQGNVLVLSLYIIILVLILSFGMIEIGKVMITKEKLQTAADAASLEAASMESYREVTILVKTERAGKWYPPKKDESSGHCVSCGTTIRGPFTGSEVKLLEQGQWRSRCARSCPDTCAGPYRCWYEIVDRKMMYDGTYVDSEMTTTQVNNVIKQNAEHLYQDLIWAVDEKDERFIKTMIQRKPELKELRNLLTNKGRWVNKYLELSGRKSNCNYNCSRYAHYTRDYLNCLDDVRACEKQSDLMSDFYRKYKDKLLKIIDEQIASDEQFKEWNNQRINPSNTLKTFLATKNSKIFNANRPLEGNVNQGNSYARQAEITSTKAYDYDRGKSVQSSYYPSVVVVATATVSNWFYNSSNKLLSIGPEEWIIKVCSQSSSSYRDAKAVAGNEYDSPSQHKGVGSWYRIPDDACKYWEEHGRLP
;
A
#
# COMPACT_ATOMS: atom_id res chain seq x y z
N MET A 1 10.34 -91.12 -42.60
CA MET A 1 9.88 -89.95 -41.80
C MET A 1 10.46 -88.68 -42.41
N ARG A 2 9.68 -87.58 -42.48
CA ARG A 2 9.96 -86.26 -43.09
C ARG A 2 9.73 -86.16 -44.61
N LEU A 3 8.49 -85.82 -45.01
CA LEU A 3 8.20 -84.92 -46.16
C LEU A 3 6.70 -84.55 -46.34
N GLN A 4 5.86 -84.64 -45.31
CA GLN A 4 4.42 -84.32 -45.42
C GLN A 4 3.93 -83.12 -44.58
N ARG A 5 4.81 -82.36 -43.91
CA ARG A 5 4.38 -81.27 -43.00
C ARG A 5 4.31 -79.87 -43.62
N THR A 6 4.75 -79.67 -44.86
CA THR A 6 4.83 -78.33 -45.48
C THR A 6 3.64 -77.97 -46.39
N ARG A 7 2.89 -78.93 -46.94
CA ARG A 7 1.74 -78.64 -47.82
C ARG A 7 0.44 -78.26 -47.10
N ALA A 8 0.29 -78.57 -45.81
CA ALA A 8 -0.91 -78.24 -45.04
C ALA A 8 -0.97 -76.77 -44.57
N LYS A 9 0.19 -76.10 -44.41
CA LYS A 9 0.24 -74.70 -43.93
C LYS A 9 -0.29 -73.69 -44.96
N ASN A 10 -0.09 -73.93 -46.26
CA ASN A 10 -0.51 -72.98 -47.30
C ASN A 10 -1.98 -73.11 -47.71
N LYS A 11 -2.66 -74.22 -47.37
CA LYS A 11 -4.07 -74.45 -47.75
C LYS A 11 -5.07 -73.76 -46.82
N ILE A 12 -4.67 -73.47 -45.58
CA ILE A 12 -5.50 -72.74 -44.61
C ILE A 12 -5.52 -71.24 -44.92
N LEU A 13 -4.40 -70.66 -45.38
CA LEU A 13 -4.29 -69.24 -45.74
C LEU A 13 -5.02 -68.86 -47.05
N ASN A 14 -5.20 -69.81 -47.97
CA ASN A 14 -5.93 -69.60 -49.24
C ASN A 14 -7.43 -70.00 -49.20
N SER A 15 -7.95 -70.31 -48.02
CA SER A 15 -9.37 -70.58 -47.77
C SER A 15 -10.07 -69.29 -47.32
N GLN A 16 -11.35 -69.10 -47.65
CA GLN A 16 -12.15 -67.97 -47.12
C GLN A 16 -12.11 -67.89 -45.59
N GLN A 17 -11.96 -69.02 -44.90
CA GLN A 17 -11.79 -69.08 -43.44
C GLN A 17 -10.42 -68.54 -42.97
N GLY A 18 -9.36 -68.71 -43.75
CA GLY A 18 -8.04 -68.13 -43.46
C GLY A 18 -8.02 -66.62 -43.63
N ASN A 19 -8.74 -66.11 -44.63
CA ASN A 19 -8.87 -64.67 -44.85
C ASN A 19 -9.64 -64.01 -43.70
N VAL A 20 -10.70 -64.64 -43.19
CA VAL A 20 -11.42 -64.18 -41.99
C VAL A 20 -10.52 -64.19 -40.74
N LEU A 21 -9.63 -65.18 -40.61
CA LEU A 21 -8.71 -65.28 -39.48
C LEU A 21 -7.60 -64.21 -39.52
N VAL A 22 -7.06 -63.91 -40.71
CA VAL A 22 -6.10 -62.81 -40.90
C VAL A 22 -6.77 -61.46 -40.67
N LEU A 23 -8.00 -61.27 -41.17
CA LEU A 23 -8.74 -60.01 -41.02
C LEU A 23 -9.15 -59.77 -39.56
N SER A 24 -9.60 -60.80 -38.84
CA SER A 24 -9.92 -60.71 -37.40
C SER A 24 -8.68 -60.44 -36.56
N LEU A 25 -7.54 -61.09 -36.85
CA LEU A 25 -6.27 -60.78 -36.20
C LEU A 25 -5.87 -59.30 -36.41
N TYR A 26 -6.01 -58.79 -37.63
CA TYR A 26 -5.70 -57.41 -37.96
C TYR A 26 -6.60 -56.44 -37.19
N ILE A 27 -7.90 -56.73 -37.12
CA ILE A 27 -8.86 -55.94 -36.34
C ILE A 27 -8.52 -55.95 -34.85
N ILE A 28 -8.17 -57.11 -34.29
CA ILE A 28 -7.77 -57.22 -32.87
C ILE A 28 -6.53 -56.39 -32.60
N ILE A 29 -5.50 -56.48 -33.45
CA ILE A 29 -4.27 -55.68 -33.32
C ILE A 29 -4.59 -54.18 -33.42
N LEU A 30 -5.43 -53.78 -34.37
CA LEU A 30 -5.82 -52.39 -34.56
C LEU A 30 -6.60 -51.84 -33.36
N VAL A 31 -7.56 -52.61 -32.82
CA VAL A 31 -8.30 -52.24 -31.60
C VAL A 31 -7.36 -52.14 -30.39
N LEU A 32 -6.40 -53.05 -30.26
CA LEU A 32 -5.39 -52.98 -29.20
C LEU A 32 -4.57 -51.70 -29.32
N ILE A 33 -4.00 -51.41 -30.50
CA ILE A 33 -3.21 -50.20 -30.74
C ILE A 33 -4.02 -48.93 -30.42
N LEU A 34 -5.29 -48.87 -30.83
CA LEU A 34 -6.16 -47.74 -30.52
C LEU A 34 -6.45 -47.61 -29.02
N SER A 35 -6.71 -48.73 -28.34
CA SER A 35 -6.96 -48.75 -26.89
C SER A 35 -5.73 -48.30 -26.11
N PHE A 36 -4.57 -48.82 -26.49
CA PHE A 36 -3.26 -48.45 -25.96
C PHE A 36 -2.92 -46.98 -26.22
N GLY A 37 -3.20 -46.47 -27.42
CA GLY A 37 -3.07 -45.05 -27.74
C GLY A 37 -3.97 -44.15 -26.88
N MET A 38 -5.22 -44.56 -26.65
CA MET A 38 -6.13 -43.83 -25.75
C MET A 38 -5.62 -43.82 -24.30
N ILE A 39 -5.00 -44.89 -23.82
CA ILE A 39 -4.41 -44.95 -22.48
C ILE A 39 -3.25 -43.95 -22.34
N GLU A 40 -2.35 -43.86 -23.32
CA GLU A 40 -1.25 -42.88 -23.25
C GLU A 40 -1.75 -41.43 -23.28
N ILE A 41 -2.73 -41.12 -24.13
CA ILE A 41 -3.35 -39.79 -24.15
C ILE A 41 -4.01 -39.51 -22.79
N GLY A 42 -4.71 -40.50 -22.21
CA GLY A 42 -5.31 -40.39 -20.89
C GLY A 42 -4.28 -40.10 -19.78
N LYS A 43 -3.14 -40.80 -19.77
CA LYS A 43 -2.03 -40.55 -18.83
C LYS A 43 -1.53 -39.11 -18.91
N VAL A 44 -1.32 -38.61 -20.14
CA VAL A 44 -0.84 -37.24 -20.39
C VAL A 44 -1.88 -36.21 -19.94
N MET A 45 -3.17 -36.42 -20.26
CA MET A 45 -4.24 -35.49 -19.87
C MET A 45 -4.43 -35.42 -18.35
N ILE A 46 -4.48 -36.57 -17.65
CA ILE A 46 -4.62 -36.60 -16.18
C ILE A 46 -3.43 -35.93 -15.52
N THR A 47 -2.21 -36.20 -16.01
CA THR A 47 -1.00 -35.56 -15.47
C THR A 47 -1.03 -34.06 -15.70
N LYS A 48 -1.51 -33.59 -16.87
CA LYS A 48 -1.66 -32.16 -17.17
C LYS A 48 -2.64 -31.48 -16.22
N GLU A 49 -3.82 -32.07 -15.98
CA GLU A 49 -4.84 -31.50 -15.08
C GLU A 49 -4.34 -31.41 -13.62
N LYS A 50 -3.67 -32.45 -13.14
CA LYS A 50 -3.06 -32.45 -11.80
C LYS A 50 -1.91 -31.46 -11.68
N LEU A 51 -1.07 -31.37 -12.72
CA LEU A 51 0.01 -30.38 -12.76
C LEU A 51 -0.56 -28.96 -12.76
N GLN A 52 -1.64 -28.71 -13.51
CA GLN A 52 -2.34 -27.43 -13.51
C GLN A 52 -2.84 -27.11 -12.11
N THR A 53 -3.54 -28.04 -11.46
CA THR A 53 -4.04 -27.86 -10.08
C THR A 53 -2.92 -27.55 -9.09
N ALA A 54 -1.79 -28.25 -9.20
CA ALA A 54 -0.62 -27.98 -8.35
C ALA A 54 -0.02 -26.59 -8.62
N ALA A 55 0.09 -26.18 -9.89
CA ALA A 55 0.58 -24.87 -10.28
C ALA A 55 -0.38 -23.75 -9.84
N ASP A 56 -1.69 -23.95 -9.97
CA ASP A 56 -2.75 -23.05 -9.48
C ASP A 56 -2.59 -22.82 -7.98
N ALA A 57 -2.52 -23.91 -7.22
CA ALA A 57 -2.35 -23.84 -5.78
C ALA A 57 -1.03 -23.17 -5.36
N ALA A 58 0.07 -23.42 -6.09
CA ALA A 58 1.36 -22.77 -5.84
C ALA A 58 1.33 -21.28 -6.16
N SER A 59 0.69 -20.89 -7.26
CA SER A 59 0.54 -19.48 -7.64
C SER A 59 -0.34 -18.74 -6.64
N LEU A 60 -1.40 -19.39 -6.15
CA LEU A 60 -2.29 -18.82 -5.15
C LEU A 60 -1.59 -18.69 -3.79
N GLU A 61 -0.82 -19.71 -3.39
CA GLU A 61 0.06 -19.66 -2.22
C GLU A 61 0.97 -18.43 -2.33
N ALA A 62 1.71 -18.31 -3.43
CA ALA A 62 2.66 -17.23 -3.65
C ALA A 62 1.99 -15.84 -3.75
N ALA A 63 0.80 -15.74 -4.34
CA ALA A 63 0.03 -14.49 -4.37
C ALA A 63 -0.57 -14.14 -3.00
N SER A 64 -0.85 -15.13 -2.16
CA SER A 64 -1.32 -14.93 -0.78
C SER A 64 -0.19 -14.69 0.23
N MET A 65 1.05 -15.05 -0.14
CA MET A 65 2.25 -14.79 0.64
C MET A 65 2.51 -13.29 0.67
N GLU A 66 2.22 -12.68 1.82
CA GLU A 66 2.78 -11.40 2.27
C GLU A 66 2.55 -10.27 1.27
N SER A 67 1.27 -9.98 1.07
CA SER A 67 0.85 -8.80 0.35
C SER A 67 0.90 -7.59 1.30
N TYR A 68 1.77 -6.62 1.04
CA TYR A 68 1.73 -5.32 1.68
C TYR A 68 0.78 -4.40 0.93
N ARG A 69 -0.29 -3.95 1.60
CA ARG A 69 -1.23 -2.99 1.04
C ARG A 69 -0.83 -1.59 1.46
N GLU A 70 -0.47 -0.77 0.48
CA GLU A 70 -0.29 0.66 0.63
C GLU A 70 -1.58 1.38 0.26
N VAL A 71 -1.97 2.36 1.07
CA VAL A 71 -3.11 3.23 0.78
C VAL A 71 -2.68 4.68 0.90
N THR A 72 -3.20 5.50 -0.01
CA THR A 72 -3.12 6.95 0.08
C THR A 72 -4.48 7.52 0.42
N ILE A 73 -4.54 8.34 1.48
CA ILE A 73 -5.76 8.99 1.92
C ILE A 73 -5.63 10.51 1.96
N LEU A 74 -6.78 11.18 1.85
CA LEU A 74 -6.96 12.56 2.28
C LEU A 74 -7.78 12.56 3.55
N VAL A 75 -7.36 13.32 4.56
CA VAL A 75 -8.12 13.47 5.81
C VAL A 75 -8.80 14.82 5.78
N LYS A 76 -10.12 14.80 5.91
CA LYS A 76 -10.97 15.98 5.96
C LYS A 76 -11.43 16.20 7.40
N THR A 77 -11.48 17.45 7.81
CA THR A 77 -11.93 17.81 9.15
C THR A 77 -12.81 19.04 9.10
N GLU A 78 -14.06 18.88 9.49
CA GLU A 78 -14.96 19.96 9.87
C GLU A 78 -14.63 20.41 11.29
N ARG A 79 -14.26 21.68 11.42
CA ARG A 79 -13.65 22.19 12.64
C ARG A 79 -14.65 22.81 13.61
N ALA A 80 -15.94 22.62 13.41
CA ALA A 80 -17.00 23.28 14.18
C ALA A 80 -16.91 24.83 14.11
N GLY A 81 -17.24 25.54 15.20
CA GLY A 81 -17.38 26.99 15.23
C GLY A 81 -16.62 27.69 16.35
N LYS A 82 -16.58 29.02 16.31
CA LYS A 82 -16.13 29.86 17.40
C LYS A 82 -17.23 30.85 17.77
N TRP A 83 -17.55 30.93 19.06
CA TRP A 83 -18.52 31.87 19.58
C TRP A 83 -17.86 33.21 19.87
N TYR A 84 -18.44 34.27 19.32
CA TYR A 84 -18.07 35.64 19.64
C TYR A 84 -19.16 36.22 20.55
N PRO A 85 -18.84 36.52 21.82
CA PRO A 85 -19.81 37.14 22.71
C PRO A 85 -20.22 38.52 22.19
N PRO A 86 -21.43 38.98 22.49
CA PRO A 86 -21.92 40.27 22.03
C PRO A 86 -20.98 41.40 22.49
N LYS A 87 -20.76 42.37 21.60
CA LYS A 87 -20.13 43.64 21.98
C LYS A 87 -21.10 44.40 22.91
N LYS A 88 -20.59 45.36 23.70
CA LYS A 88 -21.38 46.08 24.72
C LYS A 88 -22.68 46.71 24.19
N ASP A 89 -22.74 46.95 22.88
CA ASP A 89 -23.86 47.60 22.19
C ASP A 89 -24.67 46.61 21.31
N GLU A 90 -24.35 45.32 21.32
CA GLU A 90 -25.03 44.27 20.56
C GLU A 90 -25.85 43.37 21.49
N SER A 91 -27.07 43.02 21.09
CA SER A 91 -27.99 42.21 21.89
C SER A 91 -27.70 40.70 21.84
N SER A 92 -26.91 40.23 20.86
CA SER A 92 -26.61 38.81 20.67
C SER A 92 -25.21 38.60 20.09
N GLY A 93 -24.48 37.65 20.66
CA GLY A 93 -23.24 37.16 20.06
C GLY A 93 -23.48 36.44 18.73
N HIS A 94 -22.42 36.18 17.99
CA HIS A 94 -22.50 35.45 16.72
C HIS A 94 -21.50 34.30 16.70
N CYS A 95 -21.82 33.25 15.94
CA CYS A 95 -20.90 32.13 15.72
C CYS A 95 -20.27 32.21 14.33
N VAL A 96 -18.97 31.95 14.26
CA VAL A 96 -18.23 31.87 12.99
C VAL A 96 -17.77 30.44 12.79
N SER A 97 -18.04 29.85 11.62
CA SER A 97 -17.52 28.53 11.27
C SER A 97 -16.01 28.60 11.05
N CYS A 98 -15.29 27.63 11.60
CA CYS A 98 -13.86 27.46 11.37
C CYS A 98 -13.54 26.78 10.03
N GLY A 99 -14.58 26.43 9.27
CA GLY A 99 -14.48 25.81 7.96
C GLY A 99 -14.01 24.35 7.99
N THR A 100 -13.80 23.82 6.79
CA THR A 100 -13.33 22.46 6.56
C THR A 100 -11.89 22.51 6.10
N THR A 101 -11.04 21.67 6.69
CA THR A 101 -9.64 21.53 6.25
C THR A 101 -9.43 20.18 5.60
N ILE A 102 -8.62 20.16 4.55
CA ILE A 102 -8.18 18.94 3.89
C ILE A 102 -6.68 18.81 4.13
N ARG A 103 -6.25 17.67 4.66
CA ARG A 103 -4.85 17.35 4.92
C ARG A 103 -4.43 16.10 4.14
N GLY A 104 -3.19 16.08 3.68
CA GLY A 104 -2.63 14.99 2.88
C GLY A 104 -2.21 15.45 1.48
N PRO A 105 -1.99 14.51 0.54
CA PRO A 105 -2.19 13.06 0.65
C PRO A 105 -1.22 12.38 1.64
N PHE A 106 -1.73 11.43 2.41
CA PHE A 106 -0.96 10.59 3.32
C PHE A 106 -0.88 9.17 2.79
N THR A 107 0.32 8.66 2.62
CA THR A 107 0.55 7.30 2.15
C THR A 107 1.10 6.46 3.29
N GLY A 108 0.58 5.24 3.45
CA GLY A 108 1.06 4.28 4.45
C GLY A 108 0.40 2.92 4.33
N SER A 109 0.73 2.01 5.25
CA SER A 109 0.11 0.68 5.28
C SER A 109 -1.39 0.76 5.49
N GLU A 110 -2.20 0.03 4.74
CA GLU A 110 -3.65 -0.01 4.93
C GLU A 110 -4.05 -0.46 6.34
N VAL A 111 -3.33 -1.47 6.88
CA VAL A 111 -3.56 -1.98 8.24
C VAL A 111 -3.31 -0.88 9.27
N LYS A 112 -2.18 -0.18 9.18
CA LYS A 112 -1.84 0.87 10.13
C LYS A 112 -2.71 2.11 9.94
N LEU A 113 -2.76 2.61 8.71
CA LEU A 113 -3.38 3.88 8.38
C LEU A 113 -4.90 3.82 8.54
N LEU A 114 -5.56 2.75 8.10
CA LEU A 114 -7.02 2.61 8.17
C LEU A 114 -7.48 1.73 9.33
N GLU A 115 -7.00 0.48 9.42
CA GLU A 115 -7.59 -0.50 10.35
C GLU A 115 -7.26 -0.18 11.81
N GLN A 116 -6.02 0.21 12.10
CA GLN A 116 -5.59 0.68 13.41
C GLN A 116 -6.00 2.14 13.67
N GLY A 117 -6.59 2.82 12.69
CA GLY A 117 -7.13 4.17 12.83
C GLY A 117 -6.07 5.27 12.94
N GLN A 118 -4.85 5.06 12.46
CA GLN A 118 -3.80 6.09 12.53
C GLN A 118 -4.15 7.37 11.74
N TRP A 119 -5.05 7.29 10.76
CA TRP A 119 -5.58 8.47 10.07
C TRP A 119 -6.17 9.52 11.03
N ARG A 120 -6.68 9.10 12.20
CA ARG A 120 -7.29 10.00 13.18
C ARG A 120 -6.31 11.00 13.79
N SER A 121 -5.03 10.65 13.92
CA SER A 121 -4.03 11.62 14.39
C SER A 121 -3.76 12.71 13.35
N ARG A 122 -4.23 12.55 12.11
CA ARG A 122 -4.11 13.55 11.05
C ARG A 122 -5.27 14.53 11.03
N CYS A 123 -6.30 14.33 11.84
CA CYS A 123 -7.42 15.25 11.96
C CYS A 123 -6.94 16.64 12.40
N ALA A 124 -7.55 17.69 11.85
CA ALA A 124 -7.37 19.01 12.41
C ALA A 124 -8.04 19.11 13.79
N ARG A 125 -7.62 20.07 14.60
CA ARG A 125 -8.24 20.29 15.90
C ARG A 125 -9.63 20.90 15.74
N SER A 126 -10.54 20.52 16.62
CA SER A 126 -11.80 21.24 16.79
C SER A 126 -11.52 22.69 17.18
N CYS A 127 -12.36 23.60 16.71
CA CYS A 127 -12.45 24.91 17.32
C CYS A 127 -12.97 24.81 18.75
N PRO A 128 -12.70 25.85 19.57
CA PRO A 128 -13.02 25.84 20.99
C PRO A 128 -14.52 25.67 21.27
N ASP A 129 -15.38 26.06 20.33
CA ASP A 129 -16.83 26.00 20.48
C ASP A 129 -17.46 25.06 19.44
N THR A 130 -18.67 24.60 19.71
CA THR A 130 -19.47 23.76 18.79
C THR A 130 -20.62 24.54 18.17
N CYS A 131 -20.57 25.87 18.21
CA CYS A 131 -21.71 26.72 17.85
C CYS A 131 -22.03 26.77 16.34
N ALA A 132 -21.10 26.37 15.46
CA ALA A 132 -21.30 26.32 14.00
C ALA A 132 -20.99 24.92 13.47
N GLY A 133 -21.86 23.97 13.84
CA GLY A 133 -21.82 22.59 13.38
C GLY A 133 -20.98 21.66 14.27
N PRO A 134 -21.12 20.35 14.07
CA PRO A 134 -20.37 19.36 14.81
C PRO A 134 -18.90 19.33 14.39
N TYR A 135 -18.02 18.91 15.30
CA TYR A 135 -16.68 18.47 14.93
C TYR A 135 -16.78 17.10 14.26
N ARG A 136 -16.30 17.00 13.01
CA ARG A 136 -16.29 15.74 12.27
C ARG A 136 -14.97 15.58 11.54
N CYS A 137 -14.34 14.42 11.69
CA CYS A 137 -13.13 14.07 10.94
C CYS A 137 -13.34 12.74 10.24
N TRP A 138 -13.02 12.71 8.95
CA TRP A 138 -13.15 11.53 8.10
C TRP A 138 -11.99 11.47 7.12
N TYR A 139 -11.84 10.34 6.44
CA TYR A 139 -10.87 10.20 5.37
C TYR A 139 -11.53 9.74 4.07
N GLU A 140 -10.85 10.05 2.98
CA GLU A 140 -11.17 9.61 1.62
C GLU A 140 -9.98 8.82 1.08
N ILE A 141 -10.25 7.69 0.44
CA ILE A 141 -9.23 6.86 -0.18
C ILE A 141 -8.98 7.40 -1.58
N VAL A 142 -7.75 7.83 -1.84
CA VAL A 142 -7.32 8.39 -3.13
C VAL A 142 -6.62 7.35 -3.98
N ASP A 143 -5.77 6.53 -3.37
CA ASP A 143 -4.99 5.53 -4.08
C ASP A 143 -4.82 4.28 -3.21
N ARG A 144 -4.68 3.13 -3.85
CA ARG A 144 -4.41 1.84 -3.21
C ARG A 144 -3.47 1.04 -4.09
N LYS A 145 -2.41 0.53 -3.49
CA LYS A 145 -1.38 -0.27 -4.16
C LYS A 145 -1.15 -1.54 -3.38
N MET A 146 -0.94 -2.63 -4.12
CA MET A 146 -0.48 -3.88 -3.58
C MET A 146 1.01 -3.98 -3.84
N MET A 147 1.77 -4.40 -2.84
CA MET A 147 3.17 -4.75 -3.00
C MET A 147 3.32 -6.20 -2.55
N TYR A 148 4.02 -7.00 -3.33
CA TYR A 148 4.47 -8.32 -2.95
C TYR A 148 5.79 -8.15 -2.19
N ASP A 149 5.93 -8.78 -1.02
CA ASP A 149 6.99 -8.51 -0.06
C ASP A 149 8.39 -9.02 -0.49
N GLY A 150 8.95 -8.42 -1.55
CA GLY A 150 10.26 -8.75 -2.13
C GLY A 150 11.33 -7.69 -1.93
N THR A 151 10.94 -6.46 -1.57
CA THR A 151 11.85 -5.31 -1.39
C THR A 151 11.54 -4.52 -0.13
N TYR A 152 12.58 -4.07 0.57
CA TYR A 152 12.45 -3.21 1.74
C TYR A 152 11.74 -1.91 1.35
N VAL A 153 10.76 -1.50 2.14
CA VAL A 153 10.22 -0.14 2.10
C VAL A 153 10.84 0.63 3.27
N ASP A 154 11.83 1.46 2.97
CA ASP A 154 12.59 2.22 3.98
C ASP A 154 11.72 3.23 4.74
N SER A 155 10.68 3.77 4.11
CA SER A 155 9.68 4.67 4.72
C SER A 155 8.39 4.73 3.89
N GLU A 156 7.26 4.99 4.56
CA GLU A 156 5.95 5.09 3.91
C GLU A 156 5.81 6.37 3.04
N MET A 157 6.44 7.47 3.49
CA MET A 157 6.51 8.76 2.80
C MET A 157 7.95 9.26 2.74
N THR A 158 8.30 9.95 1.66
CA THR A 158 9.60 10.64 1.54
C THR A 158 9.72 11.77 2.58
N THR A 159 10.95 12.10 2.98
CA THR A 159 11.23 13.22 3.90
C THR A 159 10.59 14.53 3.44
N THR A 160 10.56 14.79 2.14
CA THR A 160 9.91 15.98 1.55
C THR A 160 8.40 15.97 1.79
N GLN A 161 7.73 14.84 1.59
CA GLN A 161 6.29 14.73 1.83
C GLN A 161 5.96 14.88 3.32
N VAL A 162 6.77 14.29 4.21
CA VAL A 162 6.64 14.45 5.67
C VAL A 162 6.78 15.93 6.07
N ASN A 163 7.79 16.62 5.55
CA ASN A 163 8.01 18.04 5.86
C ASN A 163 6.89 18.94 5.34
N ASN A 164 6.34 18.64 4.16
CA ASN A 164 5.19 19.37 3.62
C ASN A 164 3.95 19.24 4.50
N VAL A 165 3.67 18.03 5.01
CA VAL A 165 2.58 17.77 5.96
C VAL A 165 2.76 18.58 7.25
N ILE A 166 3.96 18.53 7.83
CA ILE A 166 4.26 19.26 9.08
C ILE A 166 4.11 20.77 8.87
N LYS A 167 4.54 21.29 7.72
CA LYS A 167 4.38 22.69 7.36
C LYS A 167 2.89 23.08 7.26
N GLN A 168 2.06 22.27 6.61
CA GLN A 168 0.61 22.49 6.55
C GLN A 168 -0.03 22.44 7.95
N ASN A 169 0.36 21.48 8.79
CA ASN A 169 -0.10 21.40 10.18
C ASN A 169 0.22 22.68 10.96
N ALA A 170 1.44 23.22 10.81
CA ALA A 170 1.84 24.47 11.43
C ALA A 170 1.00 25.67 10.95
N GLU A 171 0.66 25.73 9.66
CA GLU A 171 -0.21 26.79 9.13
C GLU A 171 -1.61 26.77 9.74
N HIS A 172 -2.17 25.58 9.96
CA HIS A 172 -3.44 25.44 10.67
C HIS A 172 -3.30 25.84 12.15
N LEU A 173 -2.21 25.44 12.81
CA LEU A 173 -1.97 25.78 14.20
C LEU A 173 -1.92 27.30 14.42
N TYR A 174 -1.38 28.07 13.48
CA TYR A 174 -1.35 29.54 13.60
C TYR A 174 -2.74 30.15 13.73
N GLN A 175 -3.73 29.63 12.99
CA GLN A 175 -5.12 30.06 13.17
C GLN A 175 -5.65 29.65 14.53
N ASP A 176 -5.33 28.45 14.99
CA ASP A 176 -5.77 27.93 16.29
C ASP A 176 -5.23 28.78 17.45
N LEU A 177 -4.00 29.26 17.33
CA LEU A 177 -3.38 30.15 18.31
C LEU A 177 -4.03 31.54 18.34
N ILE A 178 -4.40 32.09 17.17
CA ILE A 178 -5.18 33.33 17.11
C ILE A 178 -6.53 33.10 17.79
N TRP A 179 -7.17 31.97 17.52
CA TRP A 179 -8.50 31.69 18.04
C TRP A 179 -8.52 31.32 19.51
N ALA A 180 -7.40 30.85 20.05
CA ALA A 180 -7.25 30.53 21.46
C ALA A 180 -7.33 31.75 22.39
N VAL A 181 -7.28 32.98 21.86
CA VAL A 181 -7.31 34.22 22.64
C VAL A 181 -8.56 35.05 22.35
N ASP A 182 -8.87 35.99 23.26
CA ASP A 182 -9.98 36.93 23.08
C ASP A 182 -9.73 37.84 21.86
N GLU A 183 -10.80 38.30 21.18
CA GLU A 183 -10.74 39.15 19.97
C GLU A 183 -9.82 40.37 20.15
N LYS A 184 -9.92 41.05 21.30
CA LYS A 184 -9.12 42.22 21.65
C LYS A 184 -7.61 41.94 21.78
N ASP A 185 -7.26 40.68 22.02
CA ASP A 185 -5.91 40.20 22.28
C ASP A 185 -5.30 39.49 21.06
N GLU A 186 -6.09 39.20 20.02
CA GLU A 186 -5.64 38.51 18.79
C GLU A 186 -4.46 39.19 18.11
N ARG A 187 -4.40 40.53 18.17
CA ARG A 187 -3.31 41.32 17.55
C ARG A 187 -1.93 40.89 18.05
N PHE A 188 -1.80 40.53 19.33
CA PHE A 188 -0.53 40.14 19.92
C PHE A 188 -0.02 38.84 19.29
N ILE A 189 -0.91 37.87 19.12
CA ILE A 189 -0.57 36.59 18.48
C ILE A 189 -0.34 36.74 16.99
N LYS A 190 -1.18 37.51 16.29
CA LYS A 190 -0.98 37.81 14.86
C LYS A 190 0.41 38.39 14.60
N THR A 191 0.87 39.33 15.44
CA THR A 191 2.24 39.87 15.36
C THR A 191 3.30 38.80 15.61
N MET A 192 3.12 37.93 16.62
CA MET A 192 4.10 36.89 16.94
C MET A 192 4.25 35.81 15.87
N ILE A 193 3.18 35.51 15.14
CA ILE A 193 3.18 34.46 14.11
C ILE A 193 3.29 35.01 12.68
N GLN A 194 3.43 36.34 12.51
CA GLN A 194 3.43 36.98 11.18
C GLN A 194 4.52 36.44 10.24
N ARG A 195 5.66 36.00 10.81
CA ARG A 195 6.78 35.40 10.06
C ARG A 195 6.71 33.88 9.95
N LYS A 196 5.62 33.25 10.43
CA LYS A 196 5.42 31.80 10.47
C LYS A 196 6.63 31.04 11.08
N PRO A 197 7.06 31.38 12.31
CA PRO A 197 8.23 30.75 12.96
C PRO A 197 8.00 29.27 13.22
N GLU A 198 9.05 28.45 13.20
CA GLU A 198 8.89 27.01 13.50
C GLU A 198 8.25 26.79 14.88
N LEU A 199 7.45 25.72 15.02
CA LEU A 199 6.74 25.44 16.27
C LEU A 199 7.67 25.32 17.49
N LYS A 200 8.88 24.76 17.29
CA LYS A 200 9.91 24.65 18.34
C LYS A 200 10.45 26.02 18.74
N GLU A 201 10.61 26.95 17.80
CA GLU A 201 10.98 28.33 18.09
C GLU A 201 9.89 29.02 18.90
N LEU A 202 8.63 28.91 18.46
CA LEU A 202 7.49 29.52 19.13
C LEU A 202 7.31 29.00 20.56
N ARG A 203 7.46 27.69 20.76
CA ARG A 203 7.51 27.05 22.08
C ARG A 203 8.62 27.65 22.95
N ASN A 204 9.84 27.74 22.42
CA ASN A 204 10.99 28.28 23.15
C ASN A 204 10.80 29.75 23.56
N LEU A 205 10.12 30.54 22.73
CA LEU A 205 9.73 31.90 23.08
C LEU A 205 8.71 31.91 24.23
N LEU A 206 7.67 31.08 24.17
CA LEU A 206 6.65 30.99 25.23
C LEU A 206 7.17 30.50 26.57
N THR A 207 8.22 29.68 26.60
CA THR A 207 8.83 29.20 27.85
C THR A 207 9.49 30.33 28.65
N ASN A 208 9.89 31.43 28.00
CA ASN A 208 10.58 32.54 28.65
C ASN A 208 9.86 33.88 28.39
N LYS A 209 9.23 34.43 29.43
CA LYS A 209 8.52 35.74 29.38
C LYS A 209 9.37 36.84 28.73
N GLY A 210 10.63 36.98 29.14
CA GLY A 210 11.52 38.03 28.63
C GLY A 210 11.77 37.88 27.13
N ARG A 211 12.02 36.66 26.65
CA ARG A 211 12.19 36.38 25.22
C ARG A 211 10.90 36.64 24.43
N TRP A 212 9.75 36.21 24.97
CA TRP A 212 8.44 36.44 24.35
C TRP A 212 8.13 37.92 24.16
N VAL A 213 8.25 38.71 25.24
CA VAL A 213 7.95 40.15 25.21
C VAL A 213 8.93 40.90 24.32
N ASN A 214 10.23 40.61 24.43
CA ASN A 214 11.24 41.26 23.59
C ASN A 214 11.06 40.94 22.10
N LYS A 215 10.67 39.70 21.78
CA LYS A 215 10.41 39.33 20.40
C LYS A 215 9.18 40.04 19.84
N TYR A 216 8.12 40.20 20.64
CA TYR A 216 6.97 41.02 20.25
C TYR A 216 7.37 42.48 20.00
N LEU A 217 8.16 43.08 20.91
CA LEU A 217 8.62 44.46 20.76
C LEU A 217 9.39 44.64 19.44
N GLU A 218 10.34 43.75 19.15
CA GLU A 218 11.10 43.71 17.88
C GLU A 218 10.16 43.65 16.67
N LEU A 219 9.20 42.71 16.68
CA LEU A 219 8.24 42.50 15.59
C LEU A 219 7.23 43.66 15.43
N SER A 220 7.00 44.43 16.48
CA SER A 220 6.19 45.66 16.48
C SER A 220 6.97 46.92 16.08
N GLY A 221 8.26 46.78 15.73
CA GLY A 221 9.13 47.90 15.33
C GLY A 221 9.74 48.69 16.50
N ARG A 222 9.78 48.11 17.70
CA ARG A 222 10.31 48.73 18.93
C ARG A 222 11.63 48.11 19.35
N LYS A 223 12.42 48.82 20.16
CA LYS A 223 13.68 48.31 20.70
C LYS A 223 13.42 47.23 21.77
N SER A 224 14.20 46.16 21.72
CA SER A 224 14.21 45.11 22.75
C SER A 224 14.56 45.70 24.13
N ASN A 225 13.89 45.24 25.18
CA ASN A 225 13.97 45.78 26.55
C ASN A 225 13.70 47.29 26.67
N CYS A 226 13.12 47.94 25.66
CA CYS A 226 12.89 49.38 25.64
C CYS A 226 14.16 50.22 25.93
N ASN A 227 15.32 49.75 25.49
CA ASN A 227 16.63 50.35 25.77
C ASN A 227 16.94 51.59 24.88
N TYR A 228 16.09 52.61 24.93
CA TYR A 228 16.35 53.87 24.24
C TYR A 228 17.38 54.70 25.02
N ASN A 229 18.46 55.11 24.36
CA ASN A 229 19.48 55.96 24.95
C ASN A 229 19.10 57.44 24.82
N CYS A 230 18.21 57.91 25.69
CA CYS A 230 17.76 59.31 25.66
C CYS A 230 18.81 60.30 26.17
N SER A 231 19.81 59.85 26.93
CA SER A 231 20.90 60.73 27.42
C SER A 231 21.85 61.18 26.32
N ARG A 232 21.74 60.64 25.10
CA ARG A 232 22.44 61.14 23.91
C ARG A 232 21.94 62.52 23.45
N TYR A 233 20.71 62.89 23.80
CA TYR A 233 20.12 64.17 23.43
C TYR A 233 20.26 65.17 24.57
N ALA A 234 20.46 66.45 24.24
CA ALA A 234 20.48 67.49 25.26
C ALA A 234 19.11 67.56 25.96
N HIS A 235 19.12 67.69 27.29
CA HIS A 235 17.91 67.78 28.09
C HIS A 235 16.99 68.91 27.58
N TYR A 236 15.68 68.67 27.62
CA TYR A 236 14.61 69.60 27.19
C TYR A 236 14.60 69.94 25.69
N THR A 237 15.37 69.25 24.85
CA THR A 237 15.21 69.33 23.40
C THR A 237 14.00 68.52 22.93
N ARG A 238 13.48 68.86 21.75
CA ARG A 238 12.41 68.09 21.10
C ARG A 238 12.79 66.62 20.91
N ASP A 239 14.04 66.35 20.56
CA ASP A 239 14.54 64.98 20.36
C ASP A 239 14.62 64.19 21.68
N TYR A 240 14.99 64.85 22.78
CA TYR A 240 14.95 64.25 24.11
C TYR A 240 13.51 63.88 24.52
N LEU A 241 12.54 64.79 24.30
CA LEU A 241 11.13 64.54 24.59
C LEU A 241 10.55 63.42 23.72
N ASN A 242 10.84 63.41 22.42
CA ASN A 242 10.44 62.33 21.51
C ASN A 242 11.01 60.97 21.97
N CYS A 243 12.28 60.94 22.40
CA CYS A 243 12.89 59.72 22.93
C CYS A 243 12.20 59.22 24.20
N LEU A 244 11.83 60.12 25.13
CA LEU A 244 11.09 59.75 26.34
C LEU A 244 9.69 59.22 25.99
N ASP A 245 9.02 59.80 25.00
CA ASP A 245 7.72 59.32 24.53
C ASP A 245 7.84 57.92 23.90
N ASP A 246 8.91 57.65 23.14
CA ASP A 246 9.22 56.32 22.61
C ASP A 246 9.46 55.28 23.71
N VAL A 247 10.17 55.65 24.79
CA VAL A 247 10.37 54.82 25.98
C VAL A 247 9.03 54.47 26.61
N ARG A 248 8.20 55.48 26.95
CA ARG A 248 6.90 55.26 27.59
C ARG A 248 5.97 54.42 26.72
N ALA A 249 5.97 54.66 25.40
CA ALA A 249 5.17 53.88 24.45
C ALA A 249 5.66 52.42 24.36
N CYS A 250 6.97 52.18 24.45
CA CYS A 250 7.55 50.84 24.50
C CYS A 250 7.22 50.12 25.80
N GLU A 251 7.39 50.76 26.95
CA GLU A 251 7.06 50.20 28.27
C GLU A 251 5.58 49.82 28.35
N LYS A 252 4.68 50.70 27.89
CA LYS A 252 3.25 50.39 27.80
C LYS A 252 2.96 49.14 26.96
N GLN A 253 3.64 48.95 25.84
CA GLN A 253 3.49 47.74 25.02
C GLN A 253 4.09 46.51 25.68
N SER A 254 5.21 46.66 26.37
CA SER A 254 5.85 45.60 27.17
C SER A 254 4.93 45.09 28.29
N ASP A 255 4.24 46.00 28.97
CA ASP A 255 3.29 45.69 30.04
C ASP A 255 2.05 44.98 29.49
N LEU A 256 1.45 45.51 28.42
CA LEU A 256 0.32 44.88 27.75
C LEU A 256 0.65 43.46 27.28
N MET A 257 1.84 43.26 26.71
CA MET A 257 2.27 41.93 26.26
C MET A 257 2.63 41.01 27.43
N SER A 258 3.14 41.56 28.54
CA SER A 258 3.37 40.81 29.78
C SER A 258 2.07 40.30 30.40
N ASP A 259 1.02 41.13 30.40
CA ASP A 259 -0.32 40.76 30.87
C ASP A 259 -0.96 39.71 29.96
N PHE A 260 -0.86 39.91 28.65
CA PHE A 260 -1.25 38.92 27.64
C PHE A 260 -0.55 37.58 27.91
N TYR A 261 0.76 37.59 28.09
CA TYR A 261 1.55 36.39 28.36
C TYR A 261 1.06 35.68 29.62
N ARG A 262 0.90 36.40 30.74
CA ARG A 262 0.40 35.81 31.99
C ARG A 262 -0.98 35.16 31.83
N LYS A 263 -1.85 35.74 31.00
CA LYS A 263 -3.21 35.25 30.78
C LYS A 263 -3.27 34.00 29.90
N TYR A 264 -2.47 33.92 28.83
CA TYR A 264 -2.63 32.88 27.80
C TYR A 264 -1.47 31.90 27.67
N LYS A 265 -0.33 32.12 28.32
CA LYS A 265 0.88 31.28 28.18
C LYS A 265 0.56 29.79 28.26
N ASP A 266 -0.09 29.34 29.33
CA ASP A 266 -0.29 27.90 29.56
C ASP A 266 -1.22 27.28 28.52
N LYS A 267 -2.25 28.03 28.09
CA LYS A 267 -3.17 27.61 27.01
C LYS A 267 -2.44 27.49 25.67
N LEU A 268 -1.64 28.49 25.30
CA LEU A 268 -0.89 28.51 24.04
C LEU A 268 0.20 27.44 24.02
N LEU A 269 0.91 27.28 25.14
CA LEU A 269 1.97 26.28 25.28
C LEU A 269 1.40 24.87 25.17
N LYS A 270 0.27 24.58 25.83
CA LYS A 270 -0.43 23.30 25.69
C LYS A 270 -0.78 22.99 24.22
N ILE A 271 -1.34 23.97 23.50
CA ILE A 271 -1.70 23.80 22.09
C ILE A 271 -0.46 23.47 21.24
N ILE A 272 0.64 24.18 21.46
CA ILE A 272 1.89 23.96 20.71
C ILE A 272 2.53 22.62 21.04
N ASP A 273 2.61 22.25 22.32
CA ASP A 273 3.23 21.00 22.78
C ASP A 273 2.48 19.78 22.24
N GLU A 274 1.16 19.80 22.29
CA GLU A 274 0.32 18.74 21.72
C GLU A 274 0.52 18.63 20.19
N GLN A 275 0.75 19.74 19.47
CA GLN A 275 1.02 19.68 18.02
C GLN A 275 2.41 19.13 17.73
N ILE A 276 3.43 19.54 18.50
CA ILE A 276 4.80 19.01 18.37
C ILE A 276 4.80 17.50 18.65
N ALA A 277 4.12 17.05 19.71
CA ALA A 277 4.00 15.63 20.02
C ALA A 277 3.32 14.85 18.88
N SER A 278 2.26 15.40 18.29
CA SER A 278 1.59 14.80 17.13
C SER A 278 2.49 14.73 15.89
N ASP A 279 3.29 15.77 15.62
CA ASP A 279 4.22 15.79 14.49
C ASP A 279 5.42 14.85 14.70
N GLU A 280 5.89 14.69 15.94
CA GLU A 280 6.96 13.76 16.30
C GLU A 280 6.50 12.30 16.21
N GLN A 281 5.30 12.00 16.73
CA GLN A 281 4.66 10.71 16.55
C GLN A 281 4.47 10.35 15.07
N PHE A 282 4.08 11.34 14.24
CA PHE A 282 3.97 11.15 12.79
C PHE A 282 5.31 10.78 12.14
N LYS A 283 6.40 11.45 12.51
CA LYS A 283 7.75 11.11 12.02
C LYS A 283 8.17 9.71 12.43
N GLU A 284 7.94 9.35 13.69
CA GLU A 284 8.29 8.03 14.22
C GLU A 284 7.58 6.93 13.43
N TRP A 285 6.27 7.07 13.21
CA TRP A 285 5.50 6.09 12.43
C TRP A 285 5.99 5.97 10.99
N ASN A 286 6.27 7.09 10.32
CA ASN A 286 6.78 7.07 8.95
C ASN A 286 8.14 6.35 8.83
N ASN A 287 8.95 6.40 9.88
CA ASN A 287 10.28 5.79 9.94
C ASN A 287 10.26 4.31 10.36
N GLN A 288 9.10 3.75 10.71
CA GLN A 288 8.99 2.32 10.98
C GLN A 288 9.16 1.53 9.69
N ARG A 289 10.35 0.94 9.51
CA ARG A 289 10.64 0.06 8.38
C ARG A 289 9.62 -1.07 8.30
N ILE A 290 9.12 -1.30 7.10
CA ILE A 290 8.36 -2.50 6.79
C ILE A 290 9.39 -3.57 6.44
N ASN A 291 9.63 -4.47 7.39
CA ASN A 291 10.58 -5.56 7.21
C ASN A 291 9.94 -6.66 6.36
N PRO A 292 10.53 -6.99 5.20
CA PRO A 292 10.07 -8.11 4.43
C PRO A 292 10.36 -9.41 5.17
N SER A 293 9.43 -10.37 5.18
CA SER A 293 9.70 -11.65 5.84
C SER A 293 10.71 -12.53 5.06
N ASN A 294 11.00 -12.17 3.80
CA ASN A 294 11.70 -12.97 2.80
C ASN A 294 10.97 -14.25 2.34
N THR A 295 9.74 -14.55 2.76
CA THR A 295 9.04 -15.79 2.38
C THR A 295 8.80 -15.85 0.87
N LEU A 296 8.18 -14.82 0.28
CA LEU A 296 7.94 -14.79 -1.17
C LEU A 296 9.25 -14.75 -1.96
N LYS A 297 10.23 -13.96 -1.51
CA LYS A 297 11.56 -13.89 -2.13
C LYS A 297 12.24 -15.27 -2.15
N THR A 298 12.13 -16.02 -1.05
CA THR A 298 12.62 -17.40 -0.96
C THR A 298 11.86 -18.31 -1.91
N PHE A 299 10.53 -18.21 -2.00
CA PHE A 299 9.74 -18.97 -2.95
C PHE A 299 10.14 -18.70 -4.40
N LEU A 300 10.28 -17.43 -4.79
CA LEU A 300 10.67 -17.04 -6.15
C LEU A 300 12.08 -17.54 -6.49
N ALA A 301 13.02 -17.50 -5.55
CA ALA A 301 14.39 -17.96 -5.76
C ALA A 301 14.53 -19.49 -5.77
N THR A 302 13.89 -20.17 -4.81
CA THR A 302 14.00 -21.63 -4.63
C THR A 302 13.04 -22.42 -5.50
N LYS A 303 11.98 -21.78 -6.00
CA LYS A 303 10.86 -22.42 -6.72
C LYS A 303 10.24 -23.57 -5.93
N ASN A 304 10.28 -23.46 -4.61
CA ASN A 304 9.84 -24.50 -3.69
C ASN A 304 8.57 -24.06 -2.96
N SER A 305 7.43 -24.65 -3.34
CA SER A 305 6.15 -24.45 -2.66
C SER A 305 5.76 -25.71 -1.92
N LYS A 306 5.35 -25.57 -0.65
CA LYS A 306 4.88 -26.72 0.14
C LYS A 306 3.59 -27.28 -0.46
N ILE A 307 2.70 -26.41 -0.93
CA ILE A 307 1.42 -26.80 -1.52
C ILE A 307 1.61 -27.46 -2.88
N PHE A 308 2.53 -26.95 -3.71
CA PHE A 308 2.94 -27.60 -4.95
C PHE A 308 3.44 -29.01 -4.65
N ASN A 309 4.39 -29.15 -3.72
CA ASN A 309 5.02 -30.43 -3.36
C ASN A 309 4.02 -31.48 -2.91
N ALA A 310 3.04 -31.07 -2.10
CA ALA A 310 1.97 -31.97 -1.66
C ALA A 310 1.12 -32.49 -2.83
N ASN A 311 0.95 -31.68 -3.89
CA ASN A 311 0.07 -31.94 -5.02
C ASN A 311 0.80 -32.33 -6.31
N ARG A 312 2.12 -32.58 -6.27
CA ARG A 312 2.87 -32.96 -7.48
C ARG A 312 2.33 -34.27 -8.07
N PRO A 313 2.12 -34.36 -9.40
CA PRO A 313 1.60 -35.56 -10.05
C PRO A 313 2.66 -36.67 -10.20
N LEU A 314 3.41 -36.99 -9.15
CA LEU A 314 4.42 -38.05 -9.16
C LEU A 314 3.79 -39.43 -9.03
N GLU A 315 4.34 -40.39 -9.77
CA GLU A 315 3.99 -41.81 -9.63
C GLU A 315 4.23 -42.27 -8.18
N GLY A 316 3.20 -42.87 -7.56
CA GLY A 316 3.24 -43.28 -6.15
C GLY A 316 2.99 -42.17 -5.12
N ASN A 317 2.65 -40.94 -5.53
CA ASN A 317 2.23 -39.91 -4.57
C ASN A 317 0.87 -40.25 -3.95
N VAL A 318 0.90 -40.61 -2.66
CA VAL A 318 -0.27 -41.05 -1.88
C VAL A 318 -1.39 -40.00 -1.83
N ASN A 319 -1.04 -38.71 -1.92
CA ASN A 319 -2.00 -37.61 -1.86
C ASN A 319 -2.78 -37.38 -3.16
N GLN A 320 -2.29 -37.93 -4.28
CA GLN A 320 -2.79 -37.63 -5.62
C GLN A 320 -3.31 -38.89 -6.36
N GLY A 321 -3.25 -40.08 -5.75
CA GLY A 321 -3.73 -41.33 -6.36
C GLY A 321 -2.99 -41.69 -7.66
N ASN A 322 -3.72 -42.17 -8.68
CA ASN A 322 -3.17 -42.59 -9.98
C ASN A 322 -2.50 -41.41 -10.71
N SER A 323 -1.18 -41.28 -10.61
CA SER A 323 -0.39 -40.29 -11.35
C SER A 323 0.79 -40.95 -12.05
N TYR A 324 1.21 -40.39 -13.18
CA TYR A 324 2.12 -41.06 -14.12
C TYR A 324 3.39 -40.27 -14.43
N ALA A 325 3.64 -39.16 -13.73
CA ALA A 325 4.86 -38.38 -13.95
C ALA A 325 6.04 -38.97 -13.18
N ARG A 326 7.20 -39.04 -13.84
CA ARG A 326 8.49 -39.38 -13.20
C ARG A 326 9.05 -38.20 -12.42
N GLN A 327 8.88 -36.99 -12.98
CA GLN A 327 9.31 -35.74 -12.38
C GLN A 327 8.21 -34.69 -12.55
N ALA A 328 8.07 -33.82 -11.55
CA ALA A 328 7.23 -32.64 -11.61
C ALA A 328 7.87 -31.53 -10.77
N GLU A 329 8.10 -30.36 -11.37
CA GLU A 329 8.79 -29.24 -10.73
C GLU A 329 8.30 -27.89 -11.25
N ILE A 330 8.49 -26.85 -10.43
CA ILE A 330 8.31 -25.46 -10.85
C ILE A 330 9.57 -25.03 -11.59
N THR A 331 9.43 -24.70 -12.87
CA THR A 331 10.56 -24.33 -13.73
C THR A 331 10.77 -22.83 -13.79
N SER A 332 9.71 -22.03 -13.68
CA SER A 332 9.79 -20.58 -13.68
C SER A 332 8.77 -19.98 -12.72
N THR A 333 9.15 -18.86 -12.09
CA THR A 333 8.28 -18.06 -11.23
C THR A 333 8.56 -16.59 -11.50
N LYS A 334 7.51 -15.76 -11.49
CA LYS A 334 7.66 -14.31 -11.59
C LYS A 334 6.55 -13.61 -10.82
N ALA A 335 6.94 -12.66 -9.96
CA ALA A 335 6.01 -11.73 -9.34
C ALA A 335 6.01 -10.42 -10.13
N TYR A 336 4.83 -10.00 -10.59
CA TYR A 336 4.57 -8.69 -11.14
C TYR A 336 4.11 -7.80 -10.00
N ASP A 337 5.08 -7.07 -9.46
CA ASP A 337 4.95 -6.23 -8.28
C ASP A 337 4.92 -4.73 -8.62
N TYR A 338 4.44 -3.92 -7.69
CA TYR A 338 4.44 -2.47 -7.81
C TYR A 338 5.86 -1.91 -7.64
N ASP A 339 6.36 -1.27 -8.70
CA ASP A 339 7.68 -0.64 -8.70
C ASP A 339 7.55 0.88 -8.50
N ARG A 340 7.93 1.38 -7.32
CA ARG A 340 7.90 2.82 -6.98
C ARG A 340 8.73 3.68 -7.94
N GLY A 341 9.75 3.10 -8.59
CA GLY A 341 10.64 3.81 -9.51
C GLY A 341 10.11 3.93 -10.94
N LYS A 342 9.02 3.24 -11.28
CA LYS A 342 8.46 3.23 -12.64
C LYS A 342 7.19 4.07 -12.74
N SER A 343 7.13 4.93 -13.76
CA SER A 343 5.94 5.70 -14.11
C SER A 343 4.82 4.83 -14.69
N VAL A 344 5.17 3.70 -15.31
CA VAL A 344 4.23 2.74 -15.88
C VAL A 344 4.49 1.37 -15.25
N GLN A 345 3.47 0.85 -14.57
CA GLN A 345 3.49 -0.49 -14.01
C GLN A 345 3.29 -1.53 -15.11
N SER A 346 3.77 -2.75 -14.88
CA SER A 346 3.50 -3.88 -15.77
C SER A 346 1.99 -4.10 -15.89
N SER A 347 1.47 -4.43 -17.08
CA SER A 347 0.04 -4.72 -17.24
C SER A 347 -0.38 -6.03 -16.56
N TYR A 348 0.59 -6.89 -16.23
CA TYR A 348 0.42 -8.12 -15.47
C TYR A 348 0.41 -7.90 -13.95
N TYR A 349 0.56 -6.68 -13.46
CA TYR A 349 0.48 -6.34 -12.02
C TYR A 349 -0.98 -6.15 -11.55
N PRO A 350 -1.33 -6.56 -10.31
CA PRO A 350 -0.54 -7.37 -9.37
C PRO A 350 -0.77 -8.88 -9.61
N SER A 351 0.26 -9.65 -9.94
CA SER A 351 0.12 -11.11 -10.01
C SER A 351 1.41 -11.87 -9.73
N VAL A 352 1.27 -13.14 -9.36
CA VAL A 352 2.36 -14.10 -9.30
C VAL A 352 2.07 -15.22 -10.29
N VAL A 353 3.05 -15.49 -11.15
CA VAL A 353 2.97 -16.51 -12.18
C VAL A 353 3.92 -17.64 -11.85
N VAL A 354 3.42 -18.87 -12.01
CA VAL A 354 4.14 -20.12 -11.78
C VAL A 354 4.02 -20.96 -13.05
N VAL A 355 5.18 -21.37 -13.58
CA VAL A 355 5.26 -22.32 -14.69
C VAL A 355 5.81 -23.63 -14.14
N ALA A 356 5.04 -24.70 -14.30
CA ALA A 356 5.41 -26.03 -13.86
C ALA A 356 5.57 -26.97 -15.05
N THR A 357 6.49 -27.92 -14.91
CA THR A 357 6.77 -28.94 -15.92
C THR A 357 6.70 -30.32 -15.28
N ALA A 358 6.10 -31.28 -15.99
CA ALA A 358 6.14 -32.69 -15.64
C ALA A 358 6.61 -33.53 -16.81
N THR A 359 7.29 -34.64 -16.52
CA THR A 359 7.72 -35.63 -17.50
C THR A 359 6.99 -36.94 -17.28
N VAL A 360 6.35 -37.46 -18.34
CA VAL A 360 5.61 -38.74 -18.32
C VAL A 360 6.31 -39.71 -19.26
N SER A 361 6.59 -40.92 -18.78
CA SER A 361 7.19 -41.97 -19.62
C SER A 361 6.22 -42.42 -20.71
N ASN A 362 6.72 -42.50 -21.96
CA ASN A 362 5.96 -43.06 -23.06
C ASN A 362 6.17 -44.58 -23.13
N TRP A 363 5.12 -45.36 -22.90
CA TRP A 363 5.22 -46.82 -22.97
C TRP A 363 5.38 -47.35 -24.40
N PHE A 364 5.07 -46.55 -25.42
CA PHE A 364 5.32 -46.90 -26.82
C PHE A 364 6.70 -46.51 -27.32
N TYR A 365 7.54 -45.89 -26.49
CA TYR A 365 8.92 -45.67 -26.86
C TYR A 365 9.76 -46.90 -26.55
N ASN A 366 10.46 -47.42 -27.55
CA ASN A 366 11.38 -48.54 -27.38
C ASN A 366 12.73 -48.22 -28.04
N SER A 367 13.73 -47.93 -27.21
CA SER A 367 15.09 -47.65 -27.66
C SER A 367 15.72 -48.79 -28.46
N SER A 368 15.27 -50.03 -28.24
CA SER A 368 15.77 -51.24 -28.91
C SER A 368 15.00 -51.57 -30.20
N ASN A 369 13.82 -50.98 -30.44
CA ASN A 369 13.03 -51.27 -31.63
C ASN A 369 12.28 -50.04 -32.16
N LYS A 370 12.95 -49.28 -33.05
CA LYS A 370 12.40 -48.07 -33.68
C LYS A 370 11.12 -48.30 -34.48
N LEU A 371 10.87 -49.53 -34.97
CA LEU A 371 9.73 -49.83 -35.83
C LEU A 371 8.39 -49.83 -35.08
N LEU A 372 8.42 -50.05 -33.76
CA LEU A 372 7.26 -49.99 -32.86
C LEU A 372 7.28 -48.73 -31.99
N SER A 373 8.25 -47.83 -32.20
CA SER A 373 8.39 -46.62 -31.42
C SER A 373 7.45 -45.55 -31.93
N ILE A 374 6.42 -45.22 -31.15
CA ILE A 374 5.43 -44.19 -31.50
C ILE A 374 5.58 -43.01 -30.54
N GLY A 375 6.04 -41.87 -31.06
CA GLY A 375 6.21 -40.64 -30.28
C GLY A 375 7.58 -40.50 -29.59
N PRO A 376 7.73 -39.49 -28.71
CA PRO A 376 8.98 -39.21 -28.00
C PRO A 376 9.22 -40.19 -26.84
N GLU A 377 10.45 -40.25 -26.32
CA GLU A 377 10.81 -41.06 -25.14
C GLU A 377 10.00 -40.67 -23.90
N GLU A 378 9.83 -39.37 -23.70
CA GLU A 378 9.05 -38.81 -22.63
C GLU A 378 8.16 -37.69 -23.16
N TRP A 379 6.95 -37.60 -22.61
CA TRP A 379 6.05 -36.49 -22.83
C TRP A 379 6.39 -35.39 -21.83
N ILE A 380 6.79 -34.22 -22.34
CA ILE A 380 7.05 -33.02 -21.52
C ILE A 380 5.77 -32.20 -21.49
N ILE A 381 5.14 -32.14 -20.32
CA ILE A 381 3.93 -31.37 -20.08
C ILE A 381 4.33 -30.09 -19.38
N LYS A 382 3.91 -28.95 -19.91
CA LYS A 382 4.11 -27.65 -19.29
C LYS A 382 2.75 -27.00 -19.03
N VAL A 383 2.61 -26.38 -17.88
CA VAL A 383 1.44 -25.60 -17.50
C VAL A 383 1.88 -24.27 -16.92
N CYS A 384 1.02 -23.26 -17.09
CA CYS A 384 1.20 -21.96 -16.48
C CYS A 384 -0.03 -21.68 -15.60
N SER A 385 0.22 -21.13 -14.42
CA SER A 385 -0.81 -20.55 -13.59
C SER A 385 -0.43 -19.12 -13.18
N GLN A 386 -1.43 -18.25 -13.18
CA GLN A 386 -1.35 -16.90 -12.69
C GLN A 386 -2.39 -16.70 -11.59
N SER A 387 -1.94 -16.23 -10.43
CA SER A 387 -2.83 -15.80 -9.35
C SER A 387 -2.58 -14.35 -8.99
N SER A 388 -3.61 -13.66 -8.52
CA SER A 388 -3.51 -12.30 -8.03
C SER A 388 -4.09 -12.20 -6.63
N SER A 389 -3.44 -11.42 -5.78
CA SER A 389 -4.09 -10.89 -4.58
C SER A 389 -4.88 -9.66 -4.99
N SER A 390 -6.21 -9.78 -4.92
CA SER A 390 -7.09 -8.68 -5.28
C SER A 390 -7.15 -7.65 -4.13
N TYR A 391 -7.27 -6.38 -4.50
CA TYR A 391 -7.61 -5.28 -3.60
C TYR A 391 -8.77 -4.48 -4.21
N ARG A 392 -9.48 -3.68 -3.41
CA ARG A 392 -10.61 -2.90 -3.94
C ARG A 392 -10.11 -1.61 -4.58
N ASP A 393 -10.57 -1.33 -5.80
CA ASP A 393 -10.20 -0.16 -6.58
C ASP A 393 -10.50 1.12 -5.80
N ALA A 394 -9.46 1.95 -5.61
CA ALA A 394 -9.59 3.25 -4.97
C ALA A 394 -10.56 4.16 -5.73
N LYS A 395 -10.63 4.06 -7.07
CA LYS A 395 -11.58 4.86 -7.87
C LYS A 395 -13.03 4.53 -7.59
N ALA A 396 -13.33 3.27 -7.30
CA ALA A 396 -14.69 2.83 -6.99
C ALA A 396 -15.16 3.31 -5.59
N VAL A 397 -14.23 3.75 -4.75
CA VAL A 397 -14.51 4.29 -3.41
C VAL A 397 -14.11 5.76 -3.27
N ALA A 398 -13.72 6.41 -4.37
CA ALA A 398 -13.30 7.80 -4.38
C ALA A 398 -14.51 8.70 -4.06
N GLY A 399 -14.31 9.66 -3.16
CA GLY A 399 -15.35 10.58 -2.71
C GLY A 399 -16.28 10.02 -1.62
N ASN A 400 -16.13 8.76 -1.22
CA ASN A 400 -16.82 8.23 -0.05
C ASN A 400 -16.12 8.69 1.24
N GLU A 401 -16.93 9.10 2.21
CA GLU A 401 -16.47 9.54 3.51
C GLU A 401 -16.44 8.39 4.51
N TYR A 402 -15.30 8.17 5.15
CA TYR A 402 -15.15 7.13 6.17
C TYR A 402 -14.70 7.74 7.50
N ASP A 403 -15.48 7.51 8.56
CA ASP A 403 -15.17 7.93 9.93
C ASP A 403 -14.90 6.74 10.88
N SER A 404 -15.10 5.51 10.38
CA SER A 404 -14.81 4.28 11.10
C SER A 404 -13.99 3.27 10.28
N PRO A 405 -13.03 2.56 10.91
CA PRO A 405 -12.31 1.44 10.29
C PRO A 405 -13.20 0.28 9.80
N SER A 406 -14.46 0.19 10.23
CA SER A 406 -15.38 -0.85 9.76
C SER A 406 -16.08 -0.49 8.45
N GLN A 407 -16.22 0.79 8.12
CA GLN A 407 -17.06 1.24 6.99
C GLN A 407 -16.44 1.00 5.63
N HIS A 408 -15.11 0.93 5.53
CA HIS A 408 -14.42 0.64 4.28
C HIS A 408 -14.29 -0.87 4.01
N LYS A 409 -14.61 -1.72 5.00
CA LYS A 409 -14.62 -3.18 4.84
C LYS A 409 -15.87 -3.58 4.06
N GLY A 410 -15.70 -4.00 2.82
CA GLY A 410 -16.83 -4.46 2.00
C GLY A 410 -17.26 -3.50 0.88
N VAL A 411 -16.64 -2.32 0.75
CA VAL A 411 -17.04 -1.26 -0.20
C VAL A 411 -16.04 -1.08 -1.34
N GLY A 412 -16.51 -1.03 -2.58
CA GLY A 412 -15.71 -0.86 -3.81
C GLY A 412 -15.59 -2.12 -4.68
N SER A 413 -15.46 -1.96 -6.00
CA SER A 413 -15.17 -3.08 -6.91
C SER A 413 -13.75 -3.59 -6.73
N TRP A 414 -13.52 -4.90 -6.89
CA TRP A 414 -12.17 -5.44 -6.94
C TRP A 414 -11.40 -4.83 -8.13
N TYR A 415 -10.15 -4.45 -7.89
CA TYR A 415 -9.28 -3.86 -8.89
C TYR A 415 -9.02 -4.84 -10.03
N ARG A 416 -8.89 -4.23 -11.22
CA ARG A 416 -8.45 -4.75 -12.52
C ARG A 416 -7.82 -6.15 -12.45
N ILE A 417 -8.48 -7.10 -13.11
CA ILE A 417 -7.89 -8.39 -13.45
C ILE A 417 -6.62 -8.09 -14.25
N PRO A 418 -5.42 -8.50 -13.78
CA PRO A 418 -4.20 -8.30 -14.53
C PRO A 418 -4.29 -8.96 -15.90
N ASP A 419 -3.54 -8.47 -16.88
CA ASP A 419 -3.46 -9.15 -18.18
C ASP A 419 -2.97 -10.60 -17.98
N ASP A 420 -3.33 -11.48 -18.90
CA ASP A 420 -3.00 -12.91 -18.82
C ASP A 420 -1.54 -13.15 -19.26
N ALA A 421 -0.65 -13.25 -18.27
CA ALA A 421 0.76 -13.56 -18.47
C ALA A 421 0.97 -15.01 -18.92
N CYS A 422 0.05 -15.91 -18.58
CA CYS A 422 0.11 -17.30 -19.03
C CYS A 422 -0.19 -17.40 -20.51
N LYS A 423 -1.19 -16.66 -21.01
CA LYS A 423 -1.43 -16.53 -22.45
C LYS A 423 -0.20 -16.00 -23.20
N TYR A 424 0.45 -14.96 -22.68
CA TYR A 424 1.69 -14.46 -23.28
C TYR A 424 2.79 -15.53 -23.29
N TRP A 425 2.95 -16.29 -22.21
CA TRP A 425 3.92 -17.37 -22.12
C TRP A 425 3.62 -18.52 -23.08
N GLU A 426 2.36 -18.89 -23.28
CA GLU A 426 1.95 -19.89 -24.26
C GLU A 426 2.33 -19.47 -25.68
N GLU A 427 2.18 -18.18 -26.01
CA GLU A 427 2.49 -17.63 -27.33
C GLU A 427 4.01 -17.45 -27.57
N HIS A 428 4.78 -17.10 -26.54
CA HIS A 428 6.18 -16.66 -26.69
C HIS A 428 7.21 -17.60 -26.06
N GLY A 429 6.77 -18.63 -25.32
CA GLY A 429 7.63 -19.58 -24.61
C GLY A 429 8.40 -18.99 -23.42
N ARG A 430 8.15 -17.73 -23.05
CA ARG A 430 8.80 -17.02 -21.94
C ARG A 430 7.83 -16.09 -21.24
N LEU A 431 8.02 -15.90 -19.93
CA LEU A 431 7.23 -14.93 -19.17
C LEU A 431 7.57 -13.50 -19.63
N PRO A 432 6.57 -12.61 -19.76
CA PRO A 432 6.76 -11.23 -20.20
C PRO A 432 7.56 -10.40 -19.20
#